data_AF-A0A952ET88-F1
#
_entry.id   AF-A0A952ET88-F1
#
_cell.length_a   1.000
_cell.length_b   1.000
_cell.length_c   1.000
_cell.angle_alpha   90.00
_cell.angle_beta   90.00
_cell.angle_gamma   90.00
#
_symmetry.space_group_name_H-M   'P 1'
#
loop_
_entity.id
_entity.type
_entity.pdbx_description
1 polymer ?
#
loop_
_entity_poly.entity_id
_entity_poly.type
_entity_poly.pdbx_seq_one_letter_code
_entity_poly.pdbx_strand_id
1 'polypeptide(L)'
;MPTPDMLPFILSIALNLTLSALLFRELFWARLSAMDIADAARPILWLHAFRFFGLTFIANGAVHPDLPYDWAWSAAIGDVITAVLAWIALYLRRGPAFLVMLWIFNIWGLVDILNAFAHGVPLKVQALLGAAYFIPTVYVPPLIMTHIALFILLLRKRKA
;
A
#
# COMPACT_ATOMS: atom_id res chain seq x y z
N MET A 1 -18.41 24.30 13.34
CA MET A 1 -18.65 23.30 12.27
C MET A 1 -18.93 21.97 12.94
N PRO A 2 -19.90 21.17 12.47
CA PRO A 2 -20.06 19.80 12.96
C PRO A 2 -18.76 19.04 12.73
N THR A 3 -18.36 18.19 13.69
CA THR A 3 -17.24 17.27 13.50
C THR A 3 -17.54 16.42 12.27
N PRO A 4 -16.64 16.35 11.27
CA PRO A 4 -16.84 15.48 10.11
C PRO A 4 -17.15 14.07 10.60
N ASP A 5 -18.27 13.51 10.16
CA ASP A 5 -18.63 12.15 10.51
C ASP A 5 -17.55 11.22 9.95
N MET A 6 -16.90 10.49 10.86
CA MET A 6 -15.84 9.54 10.53
C MET A 6 -16.38 8.22 10.00
N LEU A 7 -17.67 7.98 10.21
CA LEU A 7 -18.31 6.72 9.90
C LEU A 7 -18.16 6.33 8.42
N PRO A 8 -18.38 7.22 7.43
CA PRO A 8 -18.20 6.85 6.01
C PRO A 8 -16.77 6.45 5.68
N PHE A 9 -15.76 7.13 6.24
CA PHE A 9 -14.35 6.82 6.03
C PHE A 9 -13.98 5.47 6.61
N ILE A 10 -14.34 5.23 7.87
CA ILE A 10 -14.06 3.97 8.57
C ILE A 10 -14.77 2.81 7.88
N LEU A 11 -16.05 2.96 7.52
CA LEU A 11 -16.82 1.93 6.83
C LEU A 11 -16.25 1.63 5.45
N SER A 12 -15.83 2.66 4.69
CA SER A 12 -15.21 2.46 3.37
C SER A 12 -13.94 1.61 3.48
N ILE A 13 -13.07 1.92 4.44
CA ILE A 13 -11.85 1.15 4.70
C ILE A 13 -12.20 -0.26 5.15
N ALA A 14 -13.08 -0.42 6.15
CA ALA A 14 -13.40 -1.72 6.73
C ALA A 14 -14.05 -2.67 5.71
N LEU A 15 -15.02 -2.18 4.93
CA LEU A 15 -15.68 -2.96 3.88
C LEU A 15 -14.69 -3.35 2.78
N ASN A 16 -13.88 -2.40 2.30
CA ASN A 16 -12.93 -2.70 1.23
C ASN A 16 -11.77 -3.57 1.70
N LEU A 17 -11.30 -3.44 2.94
CA LEU A 17 -10.30 -4.34 3.53
C LEU A 17 -10.85 -5.76 3.64
N THR A 18 -12.12 -5.90 4.06
CA THR A 18 -12.80 -7.19 4.13
C THR A 18 -12.95 -7.80 2.74
N LEU A 19 -13.44 -7.03 1.77
CA LEU A 19 -13.60 -7.49 0.38
C LEU A 19 -12.25 -7.86 -0.24
N SER A 20 -11.22 -7.04 -0.03
CA SER A 20 -9.86 -7.30 -0.50
C SER A 20 -9.31 -8.60 0.09
N ALA A 21 -9.52 -8.86 1.38
CA ALA A 21 -9.11 -10.10 2.03
C ALA A 21 -9.83 -11.32 1.45
N LEU A 22 -11.15 -11.21 1.23
CA LEU A 22 -11.95 -12.28 0.63
C LEU A 22 -11.52 -12.56 -0.82
N LEU A 23 -11.44 -11.53 -1.66
CA LEU A 23 -10.99 -11.68 -3.05
C LEU A 23 -9.57 -12.24 -3.11
N PHE A 24 -8.67 -11.76 -2.25
CA PHE A 24 -7.30 -12.27 -2.17
C PHE A 24 -7.28 -13.77 -1.84
N ARG A 25 -8.04 -14.19 -0.83
CA ARG A 25 -8.13 -15.60 -0.41
C ARG A 25 -8.72 -16.48 -1.51
N GLU A 26 -9.85 -16.09 -2.09
CA GLU A 26 -10.59 -16.92 -3.03
C GLU A 26 -9.96 -16.96 -4.43
N LEU A 27 -9.46 -15.83 -4.95
CA LEU A 27 -9.03 -15.73 -6.35
C LEU A 27 -7.51 -15.82 -6.54
N PHE A 28 -6.72 -15.37 -5.56
CA PHE A 28 -5.28 -15.19 -5.75
C PHE A 28 -4.43 -16.16 -4.95
N TRP A 29 -4.85 -16.50 -3.73
CA TRP A 29 -3.99 -17.22 -2.78
C TRP A 29 -3.54 -18.60 -3.28
N ALA A 30 -4.48 -19.43 -3.76
CA ALA A 30 -4.16 -20.77 -4.24
C ALA A 30 -3.07 -20.73 -5.33
N ARG A 31 -3.21 -19.82 -6.29
CA ARG A 31 -2.26 -19.66 -7.41
C ARG A 31 -0.91 -19.11 -6.94
N LEU A 32 -0.90 -18.02 -6.17
CA LEU A 32 0.35 -17.41 -5.67
C LEU A 32 1.13 -18.35 -4.75
N SER A 33 0.41 -19.15 -3.95
CA SER A 33 1.01 -20.10 -3.02
C SER A 33 1.72 -21.28 -3.71
N ALA A 34 1.35 -21.59 -4.95
CA ALA A 34 1.96 -22.64 -5.75
C ALA A 34 3.17 -22.15 -6.57
N MET A 35 3.13 -20.91 -7.07
CA MET A 35 4.19 -20.28 -7.90
C MET A 35 5.48 -20.03 -7.14
N ASP A 36 6.65 -20.13 -7.75
CA ASP A 36 7.90 -19.68 -7.12
C ASP A 36 7.81 -18.21 -6.62
N ILE A 37 8.66 -17.82 -5.67
CA ILE A 37 8.60 -16.49 -5.06
C ILE A 37 8.72 -15.36 -6.09
N ALA A 38 9.49 -15.55 -7.15
CA ALA A 38 9.70 -14.51 -8.16
C ALA A 38 8.46 -14.31 -9.03
N ASP A 39 7.82 -15.39 -9.45
CA ASP A 39 6.58 -15.36 -10.22
C ASP A 39 5.41 -14.87 -9.37
N ALA A 40 5.34 -15.27 -8.10
CA ALA A 40 4.31 -14.81 -7.17
C ALA A 40 4.47 -13.32 -6.81
N ALA A 41 5.70 -12.82 -6.66
CA ALA A 41 5.96 -11.43 -6.32
C ALA A 41 5.73 -10.46 -7.48
N ARG A 42 5.93 -10.86 -8.74
CA ARG A 42 5.75 -9.98 -9.91
C ARG A 42 4.40 -9.24 -9.98
N PRO A 43 3.22 -9.89 -9.91
CA PRO A 43 1.95 -9.17 -9.95
C PRO A 43 1.77 -8.24 -8.75
N ILE A 44 2.30 -8.61 -7.58
CA ILE A 44 2.32 -7.74 -6.39
C ILE A 44 3.18 -6.49 -6.67
N LEU A 45 4.41 -6.67 -7.14
CA LEU A 45 5.31 -5.56 -7.44
C LEU A 45 4.72 -4.62 -8.49
N TRP A 46 4.05 -5.14 -9.53
CA TRP A 46 3.38 -4.30 -10.52
C TRP A 46 2.22 -3.49 -9.93
N LEU A 47 1.46 -4.06 -9.00
CA LEU A 47 0.43 -3.30 -8.28
C LEU A 47 1.05 -2.14 -7.48
N HIS A 48 2.19 -2.37 -6.83
CA HIS A 48 2.89 -1.37 -6.04
C HIS A 48 3.74 -0.39 -6.87
N ALA A 49 4.07 -0.74 -8.12
CA ALA A 49 4.77 0.14 -9.06
C ALA A 49 3.98 1.42 -9.37
N PHE A 50 2.66 1.43 -9.13
CA PHE A 50 1.79 2.59 -9.27
C PHE A 50 1.69 3.46 -8.01
N ARG A 51 2.40 3.13 -6.93
CA ARG A 51 2.32 3.91 -5.69
C ARG A 51 2.85 5.34 -5.80
N PHE A 52 3.51 5.72 -6.90
CA PHE A 52 3.77 7.13 -7.21
C PHE A 52 2.48 7.98 -7.25
N PHE A 53 1.30 7.35 -7.36
CA PHE A 53 -0.01 7.99 -7.19
C PHE A 53 -0.16 8.74 -5.85
N GLY A 54 0.63 8.40 -4.83
CA GLY A 54 0.73 9.15 -3.56
C GLY A 54 1.15 10.61 -3.72
N LEU A 55 1.79 11.00 -4.84
CA LEU A 55 2.07 12.39 -5.18
C LEU A 55 0.81 13.27 -5.21
N THR A 56 -0.37 12.66 -5.35
CA THR A 56 -1.68 13.33 -5.24
C THR A 56 -1.85 14.06 -3.90
N PHE A 57 -1.22 13.61 -2.81
CA PHE A 57 -1.30 14.29 -1.50
C PHE A 57 -0.70 15.70 -1.51
N ILE A 58 0.23 15.98 -2.42
CA ILE A 58 0.89 17.29 -2.56
C ILE A 58 0.51 18.00 -3.88
N ALA A 59 -0.44 17.43 -4.64
CA ALA A 59 -0.88 17.99 -5.90
C ALA A 59 -1.95 19.08 -5.69
N ASN A 60 -1.74 20.23 -6.30
CA ASN A 60 -2.71 21.33 -6.28
C ASN A 60 -4.06 20.87 -6.85
N GLY A 61 -5.14 21.15 -6.10
CA GLY A 61 -6.52 20.83 -6.51
C GLY A 61 -6.97 19.40 -6.20
N ALA A 62 -6.08 18.51 -5.75
CA ALA A 62 -6.47 17.15 -5.37
C ALA A 62 -6.86 17.02 -3.89
N VAL A 63 -6.30 17.88 -3.04
CA VAL A 63 -6.52 17.93 -1.58
C VAL A 63 -7.00 19.32 -1.15
N HIS A 64 -7.51 19.42 0.08
CA HIS A 64 -7.83 20.72 0.68
C HIS A 64 -6.54 21.50 0.99
N PRO A 65 -6.51 22.84 0.79
CA PRO A 65 -5.32 23.66 1.08
C PRO A 65 -4.79 23.56 2.52
N ASP A 66 -5.69 23.30 3.48
CA ASP A 66 -5.35 23.18 4.91
C ASP A 66 -4.81 21.80 5.31
N LEU A 67 -4.61 20.86 4.37
CA LEU A 67 -4.01 19.56 4.67
C LEU A 67 -2.59 19.78 5.24
N PRO A 68 -2.25 19.22 6.42
CA PRO A 68 -0.92 19.40 7.01
C PRO A 68 0.19 18.96 6.05
N TYR A 69 1.01 19.91 5.63
CA TYR A 69 2.02 19.68 4.59
C TYR A 69 3.02 18.59 4.98
N ASP A 70 3.47 18.56 6.24
CA ASP A 70 4.44 17.57 6.71
C ASP A 70 3.89 16.13 6.61
N TRP A 71 2.60 15.94 6.91
CA TRP A 71 1.94 14.64 6.73
C TRP A 71 1.81 14.29 5.25
N ALA A 72 1.34 15.24 4.43
CA ALA A 72 1.11 15.03 2.99
C ALA A 72 2.42 14.71 2.25
N TRP A 73 3.48 15.46 2.54
CA TRP A 73 4.81 15.24 2.01
C TRP A 73 5.37 13.89 2.45
N SER A 74 5.29 13.56 3.73
CA SER A 74 5.76 12.26 4.24
C SER A 74 5.05 11.10 3.55
N ALA A 75 3.72 11.15 3.42
CA ALA A 75 2.94 10.11 2.76
C ALA A 75 3.29 10.00 1.27
N ALA A 76 3.35 11.13 0.55
CA ALA A 76 3.68 11.15 -0.87
C ALA A 76 5.07 10.57 -1.15
N ILE A 77 6.07 10.96 -0.37
CA ILE A 77 7.45 10.49 -0.55
C ILE A 77 7.60 9.03 -0.16
N GLY A 78 6.96 8.58 0.92
CA GLY A 78 6.97 7.17 1.32
C GLY A 78 6.37 6.25 0.25
N ASP A 79 5.29 6.70 -0.40
CA ASP A 79 4.66 6.06 -1.55
C ASP A 79 5.59 5.99 -2.78
N VAL A 80 6.26 7.10 -3.11
CA VAL A 80 7.25 7.14 -4.21
C VAL A 80 8.42 6.20 -3.94
N ILE A 81 8.97 6.19 -2.72
CA ILE A 81 10.05 5.29 -2.35
C ILE A 81 9.59 3.83 -2.50
N THR A 82 8.38 3.51 -2.04
CA THR A 82 7.80 2.16 -2.20
C THR A 82 7.68 1.76 -3.67
N ALA A 83 7.23 2.67 -4.54
CA ALA A 83 7.15 2.43 -5.98
C ALA A 83 8.53 2.19 -6.60
N VAL A 84 9.53 2.99 -6.24
CA VAL A 84 10.92 2.84 -6.72
C VAL A 84 11.51 1.51 -6.27
N LEU A 85 11.31 1.12 -5.01
CA LEU A 85 11.74 -0.19 -4.51
C LEU A 85 11.08 -1.34 -5.28
N ALA A 86 9.80 -1.20 -5.63
CA ALA A 86 9.11 -2.17 -6.48
C ALA A 86 9.71 -2.25 -7.89
N TRP A 87 10.05 -1.11 -8.50
CA TRP A 87 10.71 -1.06 -9.82
C TRP A 87 12.08 -1.73 -9.80
N ILE A 88 12.88 -1.49 -8.74
CA ILE A 88 14.19 -2.13 -8.58
C ILE A 88 14.01 -3.65 -8.44
N ALA A 89 13.05 -4.12 -7.63
CA ALA A 89 12.76 -5.55 -7.51
C ALA A 89 12.34 -6.15 -8.86
N LEU A 90 11.48 -5.47 -9.63
CA LEU A 90 11.08 -5.90 -10.98
C LEU A 90 12.27 -5.98 -11.94
N TYR A 91 13.22 -5.04 -11.84
CA TYR A 91 14.45 -5.04 -12.63
C TYR A 91 15.37 -6.21 -12.28
N LEU A 92 15.54 -6.50 -10.98
CA LEU A 92 16.38 -7.62 -10.50
C LEU A 92 15.80 -8.99 -10.89
N ARG A 93 14.48 -9.10 -11.02
CA ARG A 93 13.71 -10.28 -11.48
C ARG A 93 13.78 -11.53 -10.61
N ARG A 94 14.99 -12.02 -10.26
CA ARG A 94 15.27 -13.29 -9.55
C ARG A 94 16.63 -13.23 -8.82
N GLY A 95 16.90 -14.22 -7.95
CA GLY A 95 18.18 -14.40 -7.26
C GLY A 95 18.30 -13.75 -5.87
N PRO A 96 19.48 -13.81 -5.22
CA PRO A 96 19.65 -13.33 -3.84
C PRO A 96 19.38 -11.83 -3.67
N ALA A 97 19.85 -11.00 -4.60
CA ALA A 97 19.61 -9.55 -4.57
C ALA A 97 18.12 -9.22 -4.69
N PHE A 98 17.39 -9.95 -5.53
CA PHE A 98 15.95 -9.83 -5.64
C PHE A 98 15.23 -10.17 -4.32
N LEU A 99 15.64 -11.24 -3.64
CA LEU A 99 15.05 -11.61 -2.35
C LEU A 99 15.28 -10.55 -1.27
N VAL A 100 16.50 -9.99 -1.19
CA VAL A 100 16.80 -8.87 -0.28
C VAL A 100 15.94 -7.66 -0.62
N MET A 101 15.81 -7.33 -1.90
CA MET A 101 14.98 -6.20 -2.33
C MET A 101 13.50 -6.42 -2.01
N LEU A 102 12.97 -7.63 -2.16
CA LEU A 102 11.59 -7.96 -1.76
C LEU A 102 11.37 -7.69 -0.27
N TRP A 103 12.32 -8.05 0.60
CA TRP A 103 12.22 -7.75 2.03
C TRP A 103 12.23 -6.24 2.31
N ILE A 104 13.16 -5.50 1.71
CA ILE A 104 13.25 -4.04 1.88
C ILE A 104 11.95 -3.36 1.41
N PHE A 105 11.50 -3.69 0.19
CA PHE A 105 10.23 -3.23 -0.37
C PHE A 105 9.06 -3.51 0.56
N ASN A 106 8.95 -4.75 1.05
CA ASN A 106 7.76 -5.18 1.78
C ASN A 106 7.71 -4.57 3.19
N ILE A 107 8.86 -4.43 3.85
CA ILE A 107 8.97 -3.75 5.15
C ILE A 107 8.69 -2.27 4.99
N TRP A 108 9.39 -1.59 4.07
CA TRP A 108 9.22 -0.16 3.85
C TRP A 108 7.78 0.20 3.50
N GLY A 109 7.19 -0.48 2.51
CA GLY A 109 5.85 -0.17 2.02
C GLY A 109 4.75 -0.41 3.05
N LEU A 110 4.91 -1.39 3.94
CA LEU A 110 3.97 -1.59 5.05
C LEU A 110 4.17 -0.54 6.15
N VAL A 111 5.41 -0.25 6.53
CA VAL A 111 5.72 0.78 7.56
C VAL A 111 5.23 2.15 7.11
N ASP A 112 5.39 2.50 5.85
CA ASP A 112 4.88 3.72 5.25
C ASP A 112 3.34 3.85 5.42
N ILE A 113 2.59 2.82 5.03
CA ILE A 113 1.13 2.79 5.21
C ILE A 113 0.78 2.98 6.70
N LEU A 114 1.42 2.22 7.59
CA LEU A 114 1.14 2.29 9.02
C LEU A 114 1.45 3.69 9.59
N ASN A 115 2.56 4.30 9.18
CA ASN A 115 2.92 5.66 9.57
C ASN A 115 1.90 6.69 9.10
N ALA A 116 1.44 6.58 7.84
CA ALA A 116 0.44 7.49 7.28
C ALA A 116 -0.87 7.44 8.08
N PHE A 117 -1.33 6.24 8.47
CA PHE A 117 -2.51 6.09 9.33
C PHE A 117 -2.28 6.58 10.76
N ALA A 118 -1.15 6.20 11.38
CA ALA A 118 -0.82 6.53 12.76
C ALA A 118 -0.77 8.05 12.99
N HIS A 119 -0.22 8.80 12.04
CA HIS A 119 -0.12 10.26 12.11
C HIS A 119 -1.31 10.97 11.48
N GLY A 120 -2.00 10.35 10.53
CA GLY A 120 -3.13 10.97 9.82
C GLY A 120 -4.40 11.03 10.66
N VAL A 121 -4.70 9.97 11.43
CA VAL A 121 -5.94 9.89 12.24
C VAL A 121 -6.01 11.00 13.30
N PRO A 122 -4.96 11.25 14.13
CA PRO A 122 -4.97 12.35 15.09
C PRO A 122 -5.10 13.73 14.44
N LEU A 123 -4.51 13.91 13.25
CA LEU A 123 -4.57 15.14 12.46
C LEU A 123 -5.88 15.31 11.69
N LYS A 124 -6.77 14.31 11.74
CA LYS A 124 -8.05 14.28 11.03
C LYS A 124 -7.93 14.53 9.51
N VAL A 125 -6.84 14.05 8.91
CA VAL A 125 -6.51 14.30 7.50
C VAL A 125 -7.62 13.86 6.55
N GLN A 126 -8.40 12.83 6.90
CA GLN A 126 -9.52 12.31 6.11
C GLN A 126 -10.55 13.38 5.69
N ALA A 127 -10.73 14.43 6.49
CA ALA A 127 -11.63 15.54 6.14
C ALA A 127 -11.05 16.49 5.09
N LEU A 128 -9.74 16.39 4.84
CA LEU A 128 -8.94 17.30 4.02
C LEU A 128 -8.37 16.62 2.76
N LEU A 129 -8.59 15.32 2.58
CA LEU A 129 -7.99 14.57 1.46
C LEU A 129 -8.59 14.89 0.09
N GLY A 130 -9.77 15.50 -0.01
CA GLY A 130 -10.40 15.77 -1.31
C GLY A 130 -10.49 14.51 -2.18
N ALA A 131 -9.99 14.57 -3.41
CA ALA A 131 -9.91 13.41 -4.32
C ALA A 131 -8.93 12.34 -3.84
N ALA A 132 -7.88 12.72 -3.09
CA ALA A 132 -6.94 11.77 -2.49
C ALA A 132 -7.61 10.84 -1.46
N TYR A 133 -8.86 11.10 -1.06
CA TYR A 133 -9.67 10.23 -0.20
C TYR A 133 -9.77 8.79 -0.73
N PHE A 134 -9.79 8.60 -2.05
CA PHE A 134 -9.85 7.28 -2.67
C PHE A 134 -8.56 6.46 -2.48
N ILE A 135 -7.44 7.11 -2.14
CA ILE A 135 -6.18 6.40 -1.87
C ILE A 135 -6.33 5.50 -0.63
N PRO A 136 -6.56 6.01 0.60
CA PRO A 136 -6.68 5.17 1.78
C PRO A 136 -7.96 4.31 1.80
N THR A 137 -9.02 4.71 1.10
CA THR A 137 -10.31 3.98 1.15
C THR A 137 -10.46 2.92 0.07
N VAL A 138 -9.87 3.11 -1.11
CA VAL A 138 -9.99 2.18 -2.26
C VAL A 138 -8.66 1.49 -2.57
N TYR A 139 -7.58 2.25 -2.71
CA TYR A 139 -6.31 1.72 -3.19
C TYR A 139 -5.49 1.02 -2.10
N VAL A 140 -5.40 1.59 -0.89
CA VAL A 140 -4.58 1.03 0.20
C VAL A 140 -5.04 -0.34 0.71
N PRO A 141 -6.34 -0.65 0.86
CA PRO A 141 -6.77 -1.95 1.36
C PRO A 141 -6.22 -3.18 0.60
N PRO A 142 -6.24 -3.25 -0.75
CA PRO A 142 -5.58 -4.34 -1.46
C PRO A 142 -4.04 -4.29 -1.37
N LEU A 143 -3.43 -3.12 -1.21
CA LEU A 143 -1.98 -3.00 -0.96
C LEU A 143 -1.57 -3.67 0.36
N ILE A 144 -2.36 -3.48 1.42
CA ILE A 144 -2.13 -4.15 2.72
C ILE A 144 -2.19 -5.67 2.53
N MET A 145 -3.21 -6.19 1.83
CA MET A 145 -3.34 -7.64 1.60
C MET A 145 -2.16 -8.21 0.83
N THR A 146 -1.65 -7.49 -0.17
CA THR A 146 -0.50 -7.94 -0.96
C THR A 146 0.83 -7.86 -0.19
N HIS A 147 1.01 -6.89 0.72
CA HIS A 147 2.15 -6.87 1.65
C HIS A 147 2.14 -8.06 2.60
N ILE A 148 0.98 -8.36 3.20
CA ILE A 148 0.79 -9.52 4.08
C ILE A 148 1.09 -10.81 3.31
N ALA A 149 0.55 -10.96 2.11
CA ALA A 149 0.78 -12.11 1.28
C ALA A 149 2.26 -12.32 0.95
N LEU A 150 2.96 -11.23 0.59
CA LEU A 150 4.38 -11.30 0.27
C LEU A 150 5.21 -11.69 1.50
N PHE A 151 4.88 -11.21 2.71
CA PHE A 151 5.51 -11.69 3.95
C PHE A 151 5.31 -13.19 4.14
N ILE A 152 4.08 -13.68 3.98
CA ILE A 152 3.80 -15.11 4.12
C ILE A 152 4.58 -15.92 3.07
N LEU A 153 4.68 -15.45 1.84
CA LEU A 153 5.45 -16.12 0.77
C LEU A 153 6.96 -16.12 1.04
N LEU A 154 7.51 -15.01 1.57
CA LEU A 154 8.94 -14.89 1.91
C LEU A 154 9.32 -15.74 3.14
N LEU A 155 8.42 -15.87 4.11
CA LEU A 155 8.64 -16.66 5.33
C LEU A 155 8.42 -18.17 5.12
N ARG A 156 7.70 -18.56 4.07
CA ARG A 156 7.51 -19.96 3.72
C ARG A 156 8.83 -20.57 3.29
N LYS A 157 9.31 -21.56 4.06
CA LYS A 157 10.38 -22.45 3.61
C LYS A 157 9.90 -23.21 2.38
N ARG A 158 10.34 -22.81 1.19
CA ARG A 158 10.24 -23.66 0.00
C ARG A 158 11.46 -24.57 -0.05
N LYS A 159 11.23 -25.86 -0.26
CA LYS A 159 12.32 -26.79 -0.60
C LYS A 159 12.98 -26.23 -1.87
N ALA A 160 14.29 -26.01 -1.77
CA ALA A 160 15.13 -25.66 -2.92
C ALA A 160 15.07 -26.77 -3.97
#